data_AF-A0A8S1V0L5-F1
#
_entry.id   AF-A0A8S1V0L5-F1
#
_cell.length_a   1.000
_cell.length_b   1.000
_cell.length_c   1.000
_cell.angle_alpha   90.00
_cell.angle_beta   90.00
_cell.angle_gamma   90.00
#
_symmetry.space_group_name_H-M   'P 1'
#
loop_
_entity.id
_entity.type
_entity.pdbx_description
1 polymer ?
#
loop_
_entity_poly.entity_id
_entity_poly.type
_entity_poly.pdbx_seq_one_letter_code
_entity_poly.pdbx_strand_id
1 'polypeptide(L)'
;MSKISKEAFEYLNKMRQNPQIAIPKLQEHLKLFKGNVVYKPGEIPLQTNEGPKVVNECIQFLQNQKPVGPLTWSKGLECAARDHVKDTGPKGVTGHTGTDGSSMSDRIERYGEWDVTIGENISYGQTTGEDVIIQLIIDDGVSSRGHRKNCFKAEFGAVGIFDGDHKQFKTQCVFDFAGSFQDKAGIDAGSGNTQQGVAPQREGGQSAPMQSKEQAAPAKAQSKDPNDKIVKDAFDYLNQVRQNPTLPITKLQDLMKLFKGNVLYKPGEIPLQTNEGTKVIQELIAFLQKQQPLQPLSYEKGLEQACIDHVNDTGPKGVCGHTGTDGSSLSDRIERYGEWNGKIGENISYGQKNGQDVIIQLLIDDGVSTRGHRKNCFSPDFFLVGIAAGDHKQYQTQCVFDFAGEFTPKGAQGQKPKAQQQSQPYSMKDQMKNMMLGAKGGNDAQAPQNQEEEKLPPGCVSVSTSTAVTIKNGQKITKITKTYKLKDGSSKTSVQTLTEG
;
A
#
# COMPACT_ATOMS: atom_id res chain seq x y z
N MET A 1 -0.41 -14.42 21.48
CA MET A 1 -1.77 -14.84 21.08
C MET A 1 -2.63 -14.99 22.34
N SER A 2 -3.73 -14.26 22.43
CA SER A 2 -4.72 -14.37 23.51
C SER A 2 -5.79 -15.44 23.19
N LYS A 3 -6.89 -15.47 23.96
CA LYS A 3 -8.13 -16.16 23.56
C LYS A 3 -8.78 -15.53 22.33
N ILE A 4 -8.96 -14.21 22.28
CA ILE A 4 -9.67 -13.50 21.19
C ILE A 4 -8.88 -13.63 19.88
N SER A 5 -7.57 -13.33 19.86
CA SER A 5 -6.71 -13.55 18.68
C SER A 5 -6.81 -14.99 18.15
N LYS A 6 -6.82 -15.99 19.04
CA LYS A 6 -6.88 -17.41 18.66
C LYS A 6 -8.24 -17.76 18.03
N GLU A 7 -9.33 -17.41 18.70
CA GLU A 7 -10.69 -17.64 18.20
C GLU A 7 -10.91 -16.93 16.85
N ALA A 8 -10.41 -15.71 16.70
CA ALA A 8 -10.51 -14.93 15.47
C ALA A 8 -9.74 -15.59 14.32
N PHE A 9 -8.51 -16.05 14.55
CA PHE A 9 -7.71 -16.79 13.57
C PHE A 9 -8.40 -18.09 13.13
N GLU A 10 -8.84 -18.89 14.10
CA GLU A 10 -9.50 -20.16 13.81
C GLU A 10 -10.82 -19.95 13.06
N TYR A 11 -11.64 -18.97 13.44
CA TYR A 11 -12.91 -18.70 12.78
C TYR A 11 -12.71 -18.09 11.40
N LEU A 12 -11.78 -17.15 11.23
CA LEU A 12 -11.44 -16.58 9.93
C LEU A 12 -10.97 -17.66 8.96
N ASN A 13 -10.14 -18.61 9.39
CA ASN A 13 -9.70 -19.71 8.54
C ASN A 13 -10.82 -20.71 8.21
N LYS A 14 -11.69 -21.05 9.17
CA LYS A 14 -12.90 -21.87 8.92
C LYS A 14 -13.81 -21.18 7.90
N MET A 15 -14.01 -19.86 8.04
CA MET A 15 -14.83 -19.04 7.15
C MET A 15 -14.21 -18.83 5.76
N ARG A 16 -12.88 -18.66 5.65
CA ARG A 16 -12.18 -18.57 4.35
C ARG A 16 -12.34 -19.86 3.54
N GLN A 17 -12.32 -21.02 4.20
CA GLN A 17 -12.54 -22.33 3.56
C GLN A 17 -14.02 -22.67 3.33
N ASN A 18 -14.93 -22.14 4.15
CA ASN A 18 -16.37 -22.34 4.06
C ASN A 18 -17.12 -21.02 4.38
N PRO A 19 -17.26 -20.09 3.41
CA PRO A 19 -17.84 -18.77 3.64
C PRO A 19 -19.25 -18.80 4.22
N GLN A 20 -20.02 -19.85 3.89
CA GLN A 20 -21.39 -20.04 4.32
C GLN A 20 -21.51 -20.36 5.84
N ILE A 21 -20.42 -20.70 6.54
CA ILE A 21 -20.43 -21.05 7.97
C ILE A 21 -20.93 -19.92 8.88
N ALA A 22 -20.74 -18.66 8.49
CA ALA A 22 -21.18 -17.50 9.28
C ALA A 22 -22.67 -17.14 9.06
N ILE A 23 -23.33 -17.67 8.01
CA ILE A 23 -24.71 -17.32 7.65
C ILE A 23 -25.71 -17.57 8.79
N PRO A 24 -25.70 -18.71 9.52
CA PRO A 24 -26.62 -18.92 10.64
C PRO A 24 -26.49 -17.87 11.74
N LYS A 25 -25.26 -17.45 12.08
CA LYS A 25 -25.03 -16.42 13.10
C LYS A 25 -25.50 -15.04 12.64
N LEU A 26 -25.35 -14.71 11.35
CA LEU A 26 -25.92 -13.50 10.75
C LEU A 26 -27.46 -13.53 10.71
N GLN A 27 -28.07 -14.70 10.49
CA GLN A 27 -29.52 -14.90 10.52
C GLN A 27 -30.09 -14.76 11.95
N GLU A 28 -29.39 -15.23 12.98
CA GLU A 28 -29.76 -14.92 14.37
C GLU A 28 -29.56 -13.44 14.70
N HIS A 29 -28.47 -12.83 14.24
CA HIS A 29 -28.20 -11.40 14.44
C HIS A 29 -29.30 -10.51 13.85
N LEU A 30 -29.84 -10.85 12.67
CA LEU A 30 -30.98 -10.15 12.06
C LEU A 30 -32.22 -10.09 12.96
N LYS A 31 -32.50 -11.12 13.76
CA LYS A 31 -33.67 -11.17 14.66
C LYS A 31 -33.59 -10.17 15.81
N LEU A 32 -32.40 -9.61 16.08
CA LEU A 32 -32.16 -8.65 17.15
C LEU A 32 -32.46 -7.20 16.74
N PHE A 33 -32.71 -6.92 15.45
CA PHE A 33 -32.98 -5.57 14.95
C PHE A 33 -34.43 -5.12 15.17
N LYS A 34 -34.62 -3.84 15.50
CA LYS A 34 -35.90 -3.13 15.38
C LYS A 34 -35.60 -1.77 14.72
N GLY A 35 -35.92 -1.65 13.43
CA GLY A 35 -35.35 -0.59 12.60
C GLY A 35 -33.82 -0.73 12.54
N ASN A 36 -33.09 0.38 12.66
CA ASN A 36 -31.62 0.39 12.65
C ASN A 36 -31.00 0.21 14.06
N VAL A 37 -31.79 -0.10 15.10
CA VAL A 37 -31.27 -0.38 16.45
C VAL A 37 -31.24 -1.89 16.67
N VAL A 38 -30.10 -2.41 17.16
CA VAL A 38 -29.93 -3.83 17.51
C VAL A 38 -30.00 -4.04 19.03
N TYR A 39 -30.80 -5.02 19.46
CA TYR A 39 -31.15 -5.32 20.84
C TYR A 39 -30.58 -6.68 21.25
N LYS A 40 -29.29 -6.73 21.56
CA LYS A 40 -28.67 -7.94 22.13
C LYS A 40 -29.09 -8.11 23.61
N PRO A 41 -29.40 -9.33 24.09
CA PRO A 41 -29.73 -9.56 25.50
C PRO A 41 -28.56 -9.19 26.44
N GLY A 42 -28.82 -8.36 27.45
CA GLY A 42 -27.84 -7.96 28.46
C GLY A 42 -26.88 -6.83 28.05
N GLU A 43 -26.88 -6.40 26.78
CA GLU A 43 -26.12 -5.24 26.32
C GLU A 43 -27.03 -3.99 26.19
N ILE A 44 -26.40 -2.80 26.09
CA ILE A 44 -27.11 -1.56 25.77
C ILE A 44 -27.52 -1.60 24.28
N PRO A 45 -28.76 -1.24 23.89
CA PRO A 45 -29.17 -1.22 22.49
C PRO A 45 -28.28 -0.30 21.64
N LEU A 46 -27.77 -0.84 20.53
CA LEU A 46 -26.81 -0.14 19.67
C LEU A 46 -27.52 0.38 18.41
N GLN A 47 -27.39 1.69 18.16
CA GLN A 47 -27.75 2.29 16.88
C GLN A 47 -26.69 1.93 15.84
N THR A 48 -27.10 1.26 14.75
CA THR A 48 -26.24 0.94 13.60
C THR A 48 -26.39 1.99 12.50
N ASN A 49 -25.45 2.04 11.57
CA ASN A 49 -25.45 2.99 10.46
C ASN A 49 -26.48 2.57 9.39
N GLU A 50 -26.42 1.30 8.96
CA GLU A 50 -27.15 0.78 7.80
C GLU A 50 -28.27 -0.21 8.16
N GLY A 51 -28.39 -0.60 9.44
CA GLY A 51 -29.46 -1.47 9.91
C GLY A 51 -29.37 -2.91 9.39
N PRO A 52 -30.49 -3.65 9.34
CA PRO A 52 -30.49 -5.02 8.86
C PRO A 52 -30.14 -5.16 7.36
N LYS A 53 -30.05 -4.04 6.60
CA LYS A 53 -29.71 -4.06 5.17
C LYS A 53 -28.30 -4.60 4.94
N VAL A 54 -27.29 -4.08 5.66
CA VAL A 54 -25.89 -4.51 5.50
C VAL A 54 -25.67 -5.96 5.93
N VAL A 55 -26.42 -6.44 6.93
CA VAL A 55 -26.37 -7.84 7.36
C VAL A 55 -26.96 -8.77 6.29
N ASN A 56 -28.04 -8.38 5.61
CA ASN A 56 -28.57 -9.12 4.45
C ASN A 56 -27.61 -9.09 3.25
N GLU A 57 -26.98 -7.95 2.97
CA GLU A 57 -25.93 -7.83 1.94
C GLU A 57 -24.75 -8.77 2.23
N CYS A 58 -24.31 -8.85 3.50
CA CYS A 58 -23.28 -9.78 3.95
C CYS A 58 -23.68 -11.24 3.72
N ILE A 59 -24.92 -11.63 4.07
CA ILE A 59 -25.43 -12.99 3.80
C ILE A 59 -25.42 -13.29 2.29
N GLN A 60 -25.89 -12.37 1.45
CA GLN A 60 -25.88 -12.53 -0.02
C GLN A 60 -24.45 -12.63 -0.59
N PHE A 61 -23.51 -11.86 -0.03
CA PHE A 61 -22.09 -11.98 -0.37
C PHE A 61 -21.56 -13.38 0.01
N LEU A 62 -21.76 -13.85 1.25
CA LEU A 62 -21.27 -15.15 1.72
C LEU A 62 -21.91 -16.35 1.00
N GLN A 63 -23.16 -16.23 0.52
CA GLN A 63 -23.78 -17.24 -0.34
C GLN A 63 -23.02 -17.44 -1.65
N ASN A 64 -22.49 -16.37 -2.24
CA ASN A 64 -21.81 -16.38 -3.55
C ASN A 64 -20.27 -16.42 -3.44
N GLN A 65 -19.72 -16.12 -2.27
CA GLN A 65 -18.28 -16.13 -2.02
C GLN A 65 -17.73 -17.56 -2.16
N LYS A 66 -16.67 -17.68 -2.98
CA LYS A 66 -15.93 -18.94 -3.15
C LYS A 66 -14.96 -19.15 -1.97
N PRO A 67 -14.66 -20.40 -1.59
CA PRO A 67 -13.55 -20.70 -0.71
C PRO A 67 -12.22 -20.10 -1.20
N VAL A 68 -11.41 -19.61 -0.28
CA VAL A 68 -10.05 -19.09 -0.51
C VAL A 68 -9.06 -19.75 0.45
N GLY A 69 -7.76 -19.65 0.14
CA GLY A 69 -6.72 -20.32 0.93
C GLY A 69 -6.68 -19.86 2.40
N PRO A 70 -6.39 -20.77 3.35
CA PRO A 70 -6.19 -20.38 4.74
C PRO A 70 -4.95 -19.49 4.90
N LEU A 71 -4.98 -18.67 5.94
CA LEU A 71 -3.90 -17.81 6.37
C LEU A 71 -3.00 -18.55 7.36
N THR A 72 -1.69 -18.45 7.18
CA THR A 72 -0.68 -18.91 8.15
C THR A 72 -0.46 -17.84 9.22
N TRP A 73 -0.23 -18.21 10.47
CA TRP A 73 0.14 -17.25 11.51
C TRP A 73 1.60 -16.78 11.32
N SER A 74 1.83 -15.47 11.25
CA SER A 74 3.17 -14.87 11.30
C SER A 74 3.42 -14.24 12.66
N LYS A 75 4.64 -14.43 13.19
CA LYS A 75 5.05 -13.87 14.48
C LYS A 75 5.39 -12.38 14.34
N GLY A 76 5.93 -11.95 13.21
CA GLY A 76 6.23 -10.55 12.93
C GLY A 76 4.98 -9.71 12.71
N LEU A 77 3.97 -10.22 11.98
CA LEU A 77 2.67 -9.57 11.87
C LEU A 77 1.95 -9.49 13.23
N GLU A 78 2.07 -10.50 14.11
CA GLU A 78 1.57 -10.39 15.51
C GLU A 78 2.29 -9.27 16.28
N CYS A 79 3.57 -9.01 15.99
CA CYS A 79 4.32 -7.92 16.61
C CYS A 79 3.92 -6.53 16.07
N ALA A 80 3.64 -6.41 14.77
CA ALA A 80 3.14 -5.18 14.15
C ALA A 80 1.76 -4.79 14.72
N ALA A 81 0.82 -5.74 14.74
CA ALA A 81 -0.52 -5.55 15.30
C ALA A 81 -0.47 -5.21 16.79
N ARG A 82 0.41 -5.88 17.55
CA ARG A 82 0.66 -5.59 18.97
C ARG A 82 1.12 -4.16 19.19
N ASP A 83 2.09 -3.70 18.42
CA ASP A 83 2.63 -2.35 18.58
C ASP A 83 1.53 -1.30 18.33
N HIS A 84 0.67 -1.51 17.34
CA HIS A 84 -0.48 -0.63 17.08
C HIS A 84 -1.48 -0.60 18.24
N VAL A 85 -1.89 -1.77 18.75
CA VAL A 85 -2.81 -1.89 19.90
C VAL A 85 -2.21 -1.27 21.17
N LYS A 86 -0.91 -1.47 21.41
CA LYS A 86 -0.22 -0.93 22.60
C LYS A 86 0.00 0.58 22.52
N ASP A 87 0.06 1.16 21.32
CA ASP A 87 0.07 2.60 21.14
C ASP A 87 -1.34 3.22 21.25
N THR A 88 -2.26 2.79 20.39
CA THR A 88 -3.56 3.45 20.18
C THR A 88 -4.59 3.11 21.26
N GLY A 89 -4.63 1.86 21.73
CA GLY A 89 -5.58 1.35 22.72
C GLY A 89 -5.60 2.16 24.03
N PRO A 90 -4.47 2.29 24.75
CA PRO A 90 -4.38 3.07 25.99
C PRO A 90 -4.69 4.57 25.80
N LYS A 91 -4.42 5.12 24.61
CA LYS A 91 -4.72 6.52 24.26
C LYS A 91 -6.21 6.71 23.95
N GLY A 92 -6.87 5.67 23.45
CA GLY A 92 -8.25 5.69 22.97
C GLY A 92 -8.37 6.27 21.56
N VAL A 93 -7.37 6.01 20.72
CA VAL A 93 -7.24 6.50 19.34
C VAL A 93 -7.74 5.41 18.38
N THR A 94 -8.48 5.81 17.35
CA THR A 94 -9.01 4.90 16.32
C THR A 94 -8.41 5.20 14.96
N GLY A 95 -8.04 4.16 14.22
CA GLY A 95 -7.60 4.25 12.82
C GLY A 95 -6.33 3.45 12.54
N HIS A 96 -5.86 3.52 11.29
CA HIS A 96 -4.70 2.75 10.79
C HIS A 96 -3.35 3.43 11.06
N THR A 97 -3.32 4.74 11.30
CA THR A 97 -2.08 5.49 11.60
C THR A 97 -1.78 5.44 13.10
N GLY A 98 -0.54 5.07 13.46
CA GLY A 98 -0.04 5.15 14.84
C GLY A 98 0.13 6.60 15.29
N THR A 99 0.17 6.83 16.61
CA THR A 99 0.38 8.19 17.15
C THR A 99 1.84 8.66 17.11
N ASP A 100 2.76 7.77 16.74
CA ASP A 100 4.11 8.07 16.24
C ASP A 100 4.12 8.52 14.76
N GLY A 101 2.96 8.52 14.09
CA GLY A 101 2.81 8.78 12.66
C GLY A 101 2.96 7.53 11.77
N SER A 102 3.24 6.35 12.34
CA SER A 102 3.53 5.15 11.55
C SER A 102 2.32 4.64 10.76
N SER A 103 2.56 4.28 9.49
CA SER A 103 1.61 3.48 8.71
C SER A 103 1.60 2.02 9.16
N MET A 104 0.60 1.25 8.73
CA MET A 104 0.60 -0.22 8.84
C MET A 104 1.89 -0.81 8.25
N SER A 105 2.31 -0.37 7.05
CA SER A 105 3.57 -0.77 6.40
C SER A 105 4.78 -0.53 7.31
N ASP A 106 4.86 0.64 7.95
CA ASP A 106 5.96 0.98 8.89
C ASP A 106 5.95 0.13 10.17
N ARG A 107 4.82 -0.49 10.53
CA ARG A 107 4.75 -1.44 11.65
C ARG A 107 5.13 -2.84 11.20
N ILE A 108 4.65 -3.28 10.04
CA ILE A 108 4.94 -4.59 9.43
C ILE A 108 6.45 -4.71 9.13
N GLU A 109 7.06 -3.72 8.48
CA GLU A 109 8.48 -3.74 8.07
C GLU A 109 9.49 -3.66 9.24
N ARG A 110 9.04 -3.35 10.47
CA ARG A 110 9.90 -3.50 11.67
C ARG A 110 10.30 -4.97 11.88
N TYR A 111 9.40 -5.89 11.53
CA TYR A 111 9.38 -7.28 11.97
C TYR A 111 9.56 -8.33 10.85
N GLY A 112 9.72 -7.92 9.60
CA GLY A 112 9.98 -8.84 8.50
C GLY A 112 9.80 -8.21 7.14
N GLU A 113 10.07 -9.00 6.10
CA GLU A 113 9.87 -8.61 4.70
C GLU A 113 8.57 -9.24 4.19
N TRP A 114 7.78 -8.47 3.43
CA TRP A 114 6.50 -8.90 2.86
C TRP A 114 6.57 -8.96 1.33
N ASP A 115 5.69 -9.76 0.71
CA ASP A 115 5.56 -9.81 -0.75
C ASP A 115 4.09 -9.93 -1.19
N VAL A 116 3.84 -9.67 -2.48
CA VAL A 116 2.54 -9.59 -3.17
C VAL A 116 1.67 -8.42 -2.70
N THR A 117 1.25 -8.38 -1.44
CA THR A 117 0.31 -7.38 -0.91
C THR A 117 0.26 -7.43 0.62
N ILE A 118 -0.14 -6.33 1.26
CA ILE A 118 -0.42 -6.21 2.70
C ILE A 118 -1.75 -5.47 2.93
N GLY A 119 -2.31 -5.56 4.14
CA GLY A 119 -3.52 -4.84 4.54
C GLY A 119 -3.84 -5.03 6.03
N GLU A 120 -4.63 -4.12 6.60
CA GLU A 120 -4.99 -4.13 8.03
C GLU A 120 -6.50 -4.14 8.23
N ASN A 121 -6.99 -4.91 9.20
CA ASN A 121 -8.35 -4.77 9.74
C ASN A 121 -8.29 -4.41 11.24
N ILE A 122 -9.18 -3.53 11.70
CA ILE A 122 -9.28 -3.19 13.13
C ILE A 122 -10.72 -3.30 13.62
N SER A 123 -10.92 -4.13 14.64
CA SER A 123 -12.18 -4.32 15.37
C SER A 123 -12.11 -3.63 16.73
N TYR A 124 -13.24 -3.11 17.20
CA TYR A 124 -13.38 -2.46 18.51
C TYR A 124 -14.64 -2.97 19.23
N GLY A 125 -14.53 -3.15 20.56
CA GLY A 125 -15.65 -3.46 21.45
C GLY A 125 -16.16 -4.90 21.47
N GLN A 126 -15.61 -5.79 20.65
CA GLN A 126 -15.97 -7.22 20.67
C GLN A 126 -15.15 -8.00 21.71
N THR A 127 -15.75 -9.03 22.29
CA THR A 127 -15.19 -9.80 23.43
C THR A 127 -14.98 -11.29 23.14
N THR A 128 -15.33 -11.75 21.95
CA THR A 128 -15.00 -13.09 21.43
C THR A 128 -14.35 -12.97 20.05
N GLY A 129 -13.50 -13.92 19.68
CA GLY A 129 -12.88 -13.88 18.34
C GLY A 129 -13.87 -14.13 17.21
N GLU A 130 -14.99 -14.81 17.46
CA GLU A 130 -16.06 -14.95 16.47
C GLU A 130 -16.78 -13.62 16.22
N ASP A 131 -17.13 -12.88 17.28
CA ASP A 131 -17.84 -11.60 17.15
C ASP A 131 -16.96 -10.52 16.48
N VAL A 132 -15.64 -10.58 16.69
CA VAL A 132 -14.66 -9.78 15.93
C VAL A 132 -14.82 -10.03 14.42
N ILE A 133 -14.81 -11.29 13.97
CA ILE A 133 -14.94 -11.61 12.54
C ILE A 133 -16.34 -11.23 12.01
N ILE A 134 -17.40 -11.48 12.77
CA ILE A 134 -18.77 -11.08 12.40
C ILE A 134 -18.87 -9.56 12.23
N GLN A 135 -18.27 -8.75 13.11
CA GLN A 135 -18.22 -7.29 12.95
C GLN A 135 -17.51 -6.89 11.65
N LEU A 136 -16.34 -7.47 11.38
CA LEU A 136 -15.51 -7.16 10.21
C LEU A 136 -16.12 -7.59 8.88
N ILE A 137 -16.95 -8.65 8.83
CA ILE A 137 -17.64 -9.06 7.59
C ILE A 137 -19.01 -8.40 7.41
N ILE A 138 -19.67 -7.92 8.48
CA ILE A 138 -20.84 -7.04 8.32
C ILE A 138 -20.36 -5.70 7.76
N ASP A 139 -19.36 -5.08 8.38
CA ASP A 139 -18.72 -3.85 7.90
C ASP A 139 -19.69 -2.65 7.83
N ASP A 140 -20.55 -2.52 8.85
CA ASP A 140 -21.58 -1.46 9.00
C ASP A 140 -20.96 -0.06 9.05
N GLY A 141 -21.44 0.82 8.17
CA GLY A 141 -20.90 2.19 8.01
C GLY A 141 -19.69 2.29 7.08
N VAL A 142 -19.10 1.17 6.64
CA VAL A 142 -17.93 1.14 5.75
C VAL A 142 -18.37 0.79 4.33
N SER A 143 -18.70 1.82 3.54
CA SER A 143 -19.24 1.66 2.17
C SER A 143 -18.30 0.92 1.21
N SER A 144 -16.99 0.96 1.45
CA SER A 144 -16.00 0.23 0.65
C SER A 144 -16.00 -1.30 0.90
N ARG A 145 -16.62 -1.74 2.00
CA ARG A 145 -16.57 -3.11 2.56
C ARG A 145 -15.14 -3.63 2.69
N GLY A 146 -14.21 -2.75 3.03
CA GLY A 146 -12.76 -3.00 3.09
C GLY A 146 -12.36 -4.14 4.03
N HIS A 147 -12.98 -4.21 5.21
CA HIS A 147 -12.66 -5.26 6.17
C HIS A 147 -13.17 -6.62 5.68
N ARG A 148 -14.37 -6.66 5.09
CA ARG A 148 -14.92 -7.88 4.46
C ARG A 148 -14.06 -8.33 3.27
N LYS A 149 -13.64 -7.40 2.41
CA LYS A 149 -12.71 -7.68 1.30
C LYS A 149 -11.42 -8.33 1.82
N ASN A 150 -10.76 -7.74 2.82
CA ASN A 150 -9.54 -8.28 3.40
C ASN A 150 -9.72 -9.69 3.98
N CYS A 151 -10.82 -9.97 4.68
CA CYS A 151 -11.11 -11.32 5.19
C CYS A 151 -11.14 -12.39 4.10
N PHE A 152 -11.57 -12.06 2.87
CA PHE A 152 -11.68 -12.99 1.74
C PHE A 152 -10.68 -12.76 0.60
N LYS A 153 -9.73 -11.83 0.75
CA LYS A 153 -8.69 -11.55 -0.26
C LYS A 153 -7.86 -12.82 -0.49
N ALA A 154 -7.83 -13.29 -1.74
CA ALA A 154 -7.22 -14.58 -2.09
C ALA A 154 -5.69 -14.50 -2.14
N GLU A 155 -5.16 -13.29 -2.34
CA GLU A 155 -3.74 -12.97 -2.41
C GLU A 155 -3.07 -13.03 -1.03
N PHE A 156 -3.82 -12.90 0.08
CA PHE A 156 -3.29 -13.04 1.44
C PHE A 156 -3.07 -14.52 1.81
N GLY A 157 -1.84 -14.84 2.24
CA GLY A 157 -1.42 -16.16 2.72
C GLY A 157 -0.91 -16.16 4.18
N ALA A 158 -0.65 -14.98 4.76
CA ALA A 158 -0.20 -14.82 6.15
C ALA A 158 -1.04 -13.77 6.90
N VAL A 159 -1.14 -13.93 8.22
CA VAL A 159 -1.78 -12.97 9.13
C VAL A 159 -1.12 -12.98 10.51
N GLY A 160 -1.11 -11.84 11.19
CA GLY A 160 -0.89 -11.75 12.62
C GLY A 160 -2.03 -10.97 13.27
N ILE A 161 -2.47 -11.41 14.46
CA ILE A 161 -3.62 -10.82 15.15
C ILE A 161 -3.25 -10.50 16.59
N PHE A 162 -3.49 -9.27 17.04
CA PHE A 162 -3.30 -8.90 18.44
C PHE A 162 -4.49 -8.10 18.98
N ASP A 163 -4.93 -8.43 20.18
CA ASP A 163 -5.97 -7.73 20.92
C ASP A 163 -5.49 -7.18 22.27
N GLY A 164 -6.20 -6.17 22.77
CA GLY A 164 -5.90 -5.56 24.07
C GLY A 164 -6.87 -4.45 24.46
N ASP A 165 -6.59 -3.82 25.60
CA ASP A 165 -7.44 -2.80 26.19
C ASP A 165 -7.50 -1.52 25.35
N HIS A 166 -8.71 -1.06 25.05
CA HIS A 166 -8.96 0.24 24.42
C HIS A 166 -9.74 1.16 25.35
N LYS A 167 -9.19 2.34 25.65
CA LYS A 167 -9.71 3.29 26.66
C LYS A 167 -11.21 3.60 26.54
N GLN A 168 -11.70 3.76 25.31
CA GLN A 168 -13.12 4.01 25.02
C GLN A 168 -13.90 2.67 24.93
N PHE A 169 -13.77 1.98 23.79
CA PHE A 169 -14.49 0.72 23.45
C PHE A 169 -14.16 -0.53 24.28
N LYS A 170 -13.32 -0.45 25.31
CA LYS A 170 -12.82 -1.55 26.16
C LYS A 170 -11.88 -2.53 25.46
N THR A 171 -12.19 -3.01 24.27
CA THR A 171 -11.30 -3.86 23.47
C THR A 171 -10.99 -3.24 22.11
N GLN A 172 -9.80 -3.56 21.61
CA GLN A 172 -9.36 -3.37 20.23
C GLN A 172 -8.68 -4.66 19.77
N CYS A 173 -8.90 -5.07 18.53
CA CYS A 173 -8.26 -6.23 17.90
C CYS A 173 -7.78 -5.84 16.49
N VAL A 174 -6.47 -5.88 16.26
CA VAL A 174 -5.81 -5.54 14.99
C VAL A 174 -5.37 -6.82 14.29
N PHE A 175 -5.57 -6.86 12.97
CA PHE A 175 -5.15 -7.91 12.06
C PHE A 175 -4.23 -7.29 11.01
N ASP A 176 -2.96 -7.68 10.98
CA ASP A 176 -2.06 -7.37 9.87
C ASP A 176 -1.98 -8.57 8.94
N PHE A 177 -2.30 -8.38 7.67
CA PHE A 177 -2.29 -9.40 6.61
C PHE A 177 -1.12 -9.19 5.65
N ALA A 178 -0.59 -10.29 5.09
CA ALA A 178 0.38 -10.27 4.00
C ALA A 178 0.15 -11.40 3.00
N GLY A 179 0.60 -11.21 1.76
CA GLY A 179 0.54 -12.22 0.71
C GLY A 179 1.51 -13.37 0.95
N SER A 180 2.79 -13.02 1.09
CA SER A 180 3.73 -13.82 1.88
C SER A 180 4.46 -12.92 2.88
N PHE A 181 4.97 -13.51 3.95
CA PHE A 181 5.73 -12.81 4.97
C PHE A 181 6.90 -13.66 5.46
N GLN A 182 8.08 -13.04 5.54
CA GLN A 182 9.27 -13.64 6.14
C GLN A 182 9.56 -12.92 7.47
N ASP A 183 9.18 -13.57 8.57
CA ASP A 183 9.52 -13.12 9.92
C ASP A 183 11.03 -12.90 10.05
N LYS A 184 11.42 -11.76 10.64
CA LYS A 184 12.82 -11.38 10.87
C LYS A 184 13.47 -12.29 11.92
N ALA A 185 14.72 -12.67 11.68
CA ALA A 185 15.44 -13.59 12.56
C ALA A 185 15.52 -13.06 14.00
N GLY A 186 15.21 -13.92 14.97
CA GLY A 186 15.31 -13.62 16.41
C GLY A 186 14.05 -13.11 17.10
N ILE A 187 12.91 -12.99 16.40
CA ILE A 187 11.64 -12.50 17.01
C ILE A 187 11.12 -13.37 18.16
N ASP A 188 11.46 -14.67 18.19
CA ASP A 188 11.10 -15.57 19.30
C ASP A 188 11.91 -15.35 20.59
N ALA A 189 12.93 -14.49 20.57
CA ALA A 189 13.81 -14.21 21.73
C ALA A 189 13.22 -13.18 22.71
N GLY A 190 12.13 -13.56 23.38
CA GLY A 190 11.78 -13.16 24.76
C GLY A 190 11.80 -11.66 25.15
N SER A 191 10.60 -11.08 25.24
CA SER A 191 10.23 -10.04 26.24
C SER A 191 11.01 -8.72 26.29
N GLY A 192 10.60 -7.76 25.46
CA GLY A 192 10.11 -6.45 25.93
C GLY A 192 11.12 -5.38 26.39
N ASN A 193 10.98 -4.18 25.82
CA ASN A 193 11.39 -2.95 26.50
C ASN A 193 10.49 -1.78 26.07
N THR A 194 9.74 -1.21 27.01
CA THR A 194 8.94 0.01 26.81
C THR A 194 9.71 1.22 27.32
N GLN A 195 9.90 2.25 26.49
CA GLN A 195 10.30 3.58 26.97
C GLN A 195 9.22 4.60 26.65
N GLN A 196 8.69 5.25 27.69
CA GLN A 196 7.64 6.26 27.58
C GLN A 196 8.26 7.64 27.38
N GLY A 197 7.87 8.34 26.31
CA GLY A 197 8.20 9.75 26.10
C GLY A 197 7.22 10.67 26.82
N VAL A 198 7.73 11.57 27.68
CA VAL A 198 6.92 12.48 28.50
C VAL A 198 6.44 13.70 27.69
N ALA A 199 5.19 14.14 27.93
CA ALA A 199 4.61 15.33 27.31
C ALA A 199 4.63 16.56 28.24
N PRO A 200 4.92 17.78 27.73
CA PRO A 200 4.63 19.04 28.40
C PRO A 200 3.34 19.71 27.88
N GLN A 201 2.87 20.78 28.56
CA GLN A 201 1.60 21.46 28.29
C GLN A 201 1.77 22.98 28.00
N ARG A 202 0.74 23.60 27.38
CA ARG A 202 0.36 25.05 27.47
C ARG A 202 1.34 26.06 26.82
N GLU A 203 1.04 27.35 26.57
CA GLU A 203 -0.15 28.22 26.32
C GLU A 203 0.40 29.55 25.68
N GLY A 204 -0.32 30.47 25.00
CA GLY A 204 -1.71 30.56 24.55
C GLY A 204 -2.05 31.98 24.01
N GLY A 205 -2.88 32.12 22.96
CA GLY A 205 -3.26 33.39 22.29
C GLY A 205 -2.32 33.86 21.16
N GLN A 206 -2.65 34.85 20.29
CA GLN A 206 -3.94 35.47 19.93
C GLN A 206 -3.83 36.30 18.62
N SER A 207 -4.63 35.97 17.59
CA SER A 207 -5.14 36.78 16.44
C SER A 207 -4.41 38.02 15.82
N ALA A 208 -4.07 37.89 14.51
CA ALA A 208 -4.38 38.81 13.37
C ALA A 208 -3.77 40.26 13.31
N PRO A 209 -3.87 41.04 12.18
CA PRO A 209 -4.47 40.78 10.85
C PRO A 209 -3.54 41.05 9.62
N MET A 210 -4.11 41.04 8.40
CA MET A 210 -3.45 41.24 7.08
C MET A 210 -3.44 42.69 6.57
N GLN A 211 -2.50 43.04 5.67
CA GLN A 211 -2.58 43.94 4.48
C GLN A 211 -1.16 44.15 3.88
N SER A 212 -0.89 44.49 2.61
CA SER A 212 -1.69 44.46 1.35
C SER A 212 -0.81 44.50 0.08
N LYS A 213 -1.36 43.99 -1.04
CA LYS A 213 -0.91 43.97 -2.45
C LYS A 213 0.06 45.06 -2.97
N GLU A 214 0.85 44.68 -3.98
CA GLU A 214 1.13 45.49 -5.18
C GLU A 214 1.29 44.59 -6.43
N GLN A 215 1.19 45.12 -7.67
CA GLN A 215 1.21 44.33 -8.93
C GLN A 215 1.87 45.06 -10.12
N ALA A 216 2.85 44.41 -10.77
CA ALA A 216 3.27 44.60 -12.17
C ALA A 216 4.28 43.50 -12.56
N ALA A 217 4.40 43.00 -13.81
CA ALA A 217 3.46 42.90 -14.93
C ALA A 217 3.83 41.61 -15.78
N PRO A 218 3.83 41.47 -17.14
CA PRO A 218 3.63 40.15 -17.76
C PRO A 218 4.71 39.59 -18.70
N ALA A 219 4.95 38.28 -18.69
CA ALA A 219 5.60 37.56 -19.80
C ALA A 219 5.25 36.05 -19.89
N LYS A 220 4.52 35.68 -20.96
CA LYS A 220 4.28 34.31 -21.49
C LYS A 220 3.52 33.32 -20.58
N ALA A 221 2.73 32.44 -21.22
CA ALA A 221 1.77 31.58 -20.53
C ALA A 221 2.43 30.33 -19.93
N GLN A 222 2.57 30.33 -18.60
CA GLN A 222 2.63 29.13 -17.76
C GLN A 222 1.24 28.90 -17.15
N SER A 223 1.00 27.73 -16.53
CA SER A 223 -0.25 27.56 -15.76
C SER A 223 -0.29 28.54 -14.59
N LYS A 224 -1.50 28.92 -14.18
CA LYS A 224 -1.74 29.91 -13.12
C LYS A 224 -1.95 29.29 -11.74
N ASP A 225 -2.12 27.96 -11.65
CA ASP A 225 -2.25 27.29 -10.37
C ASP A 225 -0.85 27.05 -9.74
N PRO A 226 -0.60 27.48 -8.50
CA PRO A 226 0.63 27.14 -7.78
C PRO A 226 0.84 25.62 -7.64
N ASN A 227 -0.25 24.84 -7.56
CA ASN A 227 -0.21 23.39 -7.40
C ASN A 227 0.26 22.69 -8.68
N ASP A 228 -0.20 23.11 -9.87
CA ASP A 228 0.33 22.64 -11.16
C ASP A 228 1.84 22.80 -11.24
N LYS A 229 2.37 23.92 -10.73
CA LYS A 229 3.81 24.16 -10.69
C LYS A 229 4.53 23.23 -9.70
N ILE A 230 3.96 22.98 -8.51
CA ILE A 230 4.53 22.02 -7.55
C ILE A 230 4.57 20.61 -8.14
N VAL A 231 3.47 20.16 -8.75
CA VAL A 231 3.35 18.86 -9.45
C VAL A 231 4.42 18.74 -10.54
N LYS A 232 4.50 19.72 -11.45
CA LYS A 232 5.46 19.68 -12.56
C LYS A 232 6.92 19.72 -12.08
N ASP A 233 7.26 20.65 -11.19
CA ASP A 233 8.62 20.76 -10.64
C ASP A 233 9.04 19.46 -9.93
N ALA A 234 8.10 18.78 -9.26
CA ALA A 234 8.36 17.54 -8.55
C ALA A 234 8.57 16.35 -9.50
N PHE A 235 7.73 16.22 -10.54
CA PHE A 235 7.92 15.22 -11.59
C PHE A 235 9.27 15.36 -12.28
N ASP A 236 9.58 16.58 -12.74
CA ASP A 236 10.83 16.88 -13.44
C ASP A 236 12.04 16.57 -12.55
N TYR A 237 12.02 16.98 -11.27
CA TYR A 237 13.15 16.79 -10.38
C TYR A 237 13.30 15.36 -9.87
N LEU A 238 12.20 14.64 -9.62
CA LEU A 238 12.23 13.21 -9.30
C LEU A 238 12.90 12.42 -10.42
N ASN A 239 12.54 12.69 -11.67
CA ASN A 239 13.15 12.02 -12.82
C ASN A 239 14.62 12.41 -13.03
N GLN A 240 14.99 13.67 -12.81
CA GLN A 240 16.40 14.10 -12.82
C GLN A 240 17.22 13.38 -11.73
N VAL A 241 16.67 13.21 -10.52
CA VAL A 241 17.36 12.53 -9.41
C VAL A 241 17.39 11.00 -9.59
N ARG A 242 16.38 10.39 -10.22
CA ARG A 242 16.43 8.98 -10.64
C ARG A 242 17.53 8.73 -11.69
N GLN A 243 17.67 9.62 -12.67
CA GLN A 243 18.69 9.52 -13.73
C GLN A 243 20.09 9.91 -13.25
N ASN A 244 20.20 10.86 -12.31
CA ASN A 244 21.46 11.26 -11.67
C ASN A 244 21.29 11.29 -10.14
N PRO A 245 21.50 10.17 -9.44
CA PRO A 245 21.35 10.09 -7.98
C PRO A 245 22.25 11.06 -7.21
N THR A 246 23.37 11.51 -7.79
CA THR A 246 24.28 12.47 -7.13
C THR A 246 23.83 13.93 -7.20
N LEU A 247 22.84 14.26 -8.05
CA LEU A 247 22.36 15.61 -8.29
C LEU A 247 21.98 16.44 -7.04
N PRO A 248 21.30 15.92 -6.01
CA PRO A 248 20.89 16.72 -4.85
C PRO A 248 22.02 16.88 -3.82
N ILE A 249 23.15 16.18 -3.93
CA ILE A 249 24.17 16.10 -2.86
C ILE A 249 24.67 17.48 -2.42
N THR A 250 24.93 18.41 -3.34
CA THR A 250 25.35 19.78 -2.98
C THR A 250 24.28 20.51 -2.16
N LYS A 251 23.00 20.41 -2.57
CA LYS A 251 21.87 21.02 -1.84
C LYS A 251 21.71 20.40 -0.44
N LEU A 252 21.94 19.09 -0.31
CA LEU A 252 21.93 18.39 0.98
C LEU A 252 23.10 18.82 1.88
N GLN A 253 24.30 18.99 1.33
CA GLN A 253 25.47 19.51 2.04
C GLN A 253 25.29 20.98 2.47
N ASP A 254 24.64 21.81 1.67
CA ASP A 254 24.29 23.18 2.04
C ASP A 254 23.20 23.21 3.12
N LEU A 255 22.19 22.34 3.03
CA LEU A 255 21.14 22.20 4.05
C LEU A 255 21.72 21.80 5.41
N MET A 256 22.72 20.90 5.45
CA MET A 256 23.41 20.52 6.68
C MET A 256 24.09 21.71 7.41
N LYS A 257 24.53 22.74 6.69
CA LYS A 257 25.17 23.95 7.28
C LYS A 257 24.18 24.81 8.08
N LEU A 258 22.88 24.60 7.89
CA LEU A 258 21.80 25.34 8.55
C LEU A 258 21.34 24.68 9.86
N PHE A 259 21.86 23.51 10.24
CA PHE A 259 21.50 22.83 11.48
C PHE A 259 22.31 23.31 12.70
N LYS A 260 21.67 23.33 13.86
CA LYS A 260 22.32 23.37 15.18
C LYS A 260 21.70 22.27 16.05
N GLY A 261 22.45 21.18 16.27
CA GLY A 261 21.86 19.94 16.78
C GLY A 261 20.79 19.41 15.82
N ASN A 262 19.61 19.10 16.33
CA ASN A 262 18.46 18.64 15.52
C ASN A 262 17.52 19.79 15.07
N VAL A 263 17.90 21.06 15.25
CA VAL A 263 17.09 22.20 14.80
C VAL A 263 17.67 22.81 13.53
N LEU A 264 16.84 22.93 12.49
CA LEU A 264 17.15 23.52 11.19
C LEU A 264 16.77 25.01 11.15
N TYR A 265 17.73 25.88 10.87
CA TYR A 265 17.59 27.34 10.78
C TYR A 265 17.69 27.83 9.33
N LYS A 266 16.60 27.69 8.57
CA LYS A 266 16.49 28.32 7.25
C LYS A 266 16.29 29.84 7.36
N PRO A 267 16.97 30.67 6.55
CA PRO A 267 16.74 32.11 6.54
C PRO A 267 15.30 32.49 6.19
N GLY A 268 14.65 33.29 7.03
CA GLY A 268 13.28 33.77 6.82
C GLY A 268 12.15 32.77 7.14
N GLU A 269 12.48 31.54 7.57
CA GLU A 269 11.50 30.56 8.08
C GLU A 269 11.61 30.42 9.62
N ILE A 270 10.56 29.87 10.24
CA ILE A 270 10.59 29.50 11.67
C ILE A 270 11.54 28.29 11.83
N PRO A 271 12.43 28.26 12.84
CA PRO A 271 13.33 27.13 13.05
C PRO A 271 12.56 25.81 13.24
N LEU A 272 12.93 24.79 12.47
CA LEU A 272 12.26 23.49 12.46
C LEU A 272 13.04 22.48 13.31
N GLN A 273 12.42 21.97 14.37
CA GLN A 273 12.89 20.78 15.08
C GLN A 273 12.66 19.55 14.19
N THR A 274 13.73 18.80 13.87
CA THR A 274 13.64 17.52 13.15
C THR A 274 13.93 16.35 14.10
N ASN A 275 13.59 15.13 13.68
CA ASN A 275 13.75 13.92 14.49
C ASN A 275 15.23 13.49 14.57
N GLU A 276 15.94 13.50 13.45
CA GLU A 276 17.25 12.85 13.30
C GLU A 276 18.42 13.82 13.05
N GLY A 277 18.12 15.10 12.84
CA GLY A 277 19.10 16.15 12.56
C GLY A 277 19.88 15.89 11.26
N THR A 278 21.19 16.15 11.29
CA THR A 278 22.05 15.95 10.11
C THR A 278 22.37 14.48 9.79
N LYS A 279 22.08 13.53 10.68
CA LYS A 279 22.42 12.11 10.51
C LYS A 279 21.72 11.47 9.32
N VAL A 280 20.42 11.70 9.19
CA VAL A 280 19.61 11.20 8.07
C VAL A 280 20.05 11.81 6.72
N ILE A 281 20.57 13.04 6.73
CA ILE A 281 21.12 13.68 5.53
C ILE A 281 22.48 13.06 5.14
N GLN A 282 23.34 12.75 6.11
CA GLN A 282 24.60 12.02 5.88
C GLN A 282 24.34 10.61 5.33
N GLU A 283 23.35 9.91 5.89
CA GLU A 283 22.87 8.60 5.43
C GLU A 283 22.35 8.68 3.98
N LEU A 284 21.51 9.67 3.66
CA LEU A 284 21.02 9.92 2.31
C LEU A 284 22.18 10.17 1.33
N ILE A 285 23.15 11.02 1.67
CA ILE A 285 24.31 11.28 0.80
C ILE A 285 25.10 9.98 0.55
N ALA A 286 25.34 9.17 1.59
CA ALA A 286 26.04 7.88 1.47
C ALA A 286 25.26 6.80 0.70
N PHE A 287 23.93 6.89 0.67
CA PHE A 287 23.05 6.10 -0.19
C PHE A 287 23.14 6.56 -1.66
N LEU A 288 22.97 7.86 -1.92
CA LEU A 288 22.98 8.45 -3.26
C LEU A 288 24.31 8.30 -4.00
N GLN A 289 25.43 8.27 -3.26
CA GLN A 289 26.77 7.98 -3.80
C GLN A 289 26.94 6.54 -4.32
N LYS A 290 26.06 5.61 -3.93
CA LYS A 290 26.08 4.19 -4.33
C LYS A 290 24.93 3.82 -5.27
N GLN A 291 23.82 4.56 -5.18
CA GLN A 291 22.63 4.37 -5.98
C GLN A 291 22.95 4.45 -7.47
N GLN A 292 22.49 3.46 -8.24
CA GLN A 292 22.65 3.44 -9.68
C GLN A 292 21.56 4.28 -10.36
N PRO A 293 21.86 4.93 -11.51
CA PRO A 293 20.85 5.55 -12.35
C PRO A 293 19.70 4.61 -12.71
N LEU A 294 18.48 5.12 -12.64
CA LEU A 294 17.25 4.43 -13.01
C LEU A 294 16.60 5.09 -14.22
N GLN A 295 15.71 4.34 -14.88
CA GLN A 295 14.85 4.90 -15.92
C GLN A 295 13.88 5.94 -15.33
N PRO A 296 13.55 7.00 -16.09
CA PRO A 296 12.54 7.96 -15.67
C PRO A 296 11.16 7.30 -15.61
N LEU A 297 10.35 7.76 -14.66
CA LEU A 297 8.94 7.42 -14.56
C LEU A 297 8.17 8.18 -15.65
N SER A 298 7.28 7.49 -16.36
CA SER A 298 6.31 8.11 -17.26
C SER A 298 5.11 8.61 -16.46
N TYR A 299 4.57 9.76 -16.84
CA TYR A 299 3.38 10.32 -16.19
C TYR A 299 2.12 9.57 -16.64
N GLU A 300 1.24 9.22 -15.70
CA GLU A 300 0.01 8.46 -15.98
C GLU A 300 -1.22 9.15 -15.37
N LYS A 301 -2.29 9.26 -16.16
CA LYS A 301 -3.46 10.09 -15.86
C LYS A 301 -4.50 9.44 -14.93
N GLY A 302 -4.68 8.12 -14.98
CA GLY A 302 -5.50 7.41 -14.01
C GLY A 302 -4.89 7.39 -12.62
N LEU A 303 -3.55 7.30 -12.55
CA LEU A 303 -2.80 7.51 -11.29
C LEU A 303 -2.92 8.97 -10.81
N GLU A 304 -2.75 9.96 -11.69
CA GLU A 304 -2.98 11.39 -11.36
C GLU A 304 -4.38 11.60 -10.77
N GLN A 305 -5.40 10.98 -11.35
CA GLN A 305 -6.77 11.12 -10.88
C GLN A 305 -7.00 10.45 -9.50
N ALA A 306 -6.27 9.37 -9.18
CA ALA A 306 -6.27 8.77 -7.84
C ALA A 306 -5.58 9.68 -6.78
N CYS A 307 -4.49 10.35 -7.16
CA CYS A 307 -3.87 11.39 -6.34
C CYS A 307 -4.82 12.59 -6.12
N ILE A 308 -5.52 13.05 -7.17
CA ILE A 308 -6.50 14.15 -7.11
C ILE A 308 -7.67 13.79 -6.17
N ASP A 309 -8.18 12.55 -6.22
CA ASP A 309 -9.20 12.07 -5.26
C ASP A 309 -8.69 12.20 -3.81
N HIS A 310 -7.46 11.75 -3.54
CA HIS A 310 -6.89 11.76 -2.19
C HIS A 310 -6.63 13.18 -1.66
N VAL A 311 -6.08 14.06 -2.51
CA VAL A 311 -5.83 15.48 -2.17
C VAL A 311 -7.14 16.21 -1.87
N ASN A 312 -8.17 16.04 -2.70
CA ASN A 312 -9.47 16.70 -2.49
C ASN A 312 -10.21 16.15 -1.26
N ASP A 313 -10.00 14.89 -0.90
CA ASP A 313 -10.60 14.31 0.30
C ASP A 313 -9.90 14.76 1.59
N THR A 314 -8.57 14.59 1.67
CA THR A 314 -7.80 14.74 2.91
C THR A 314 -7.33 16.17 3.18
N GLY A 315 -6.94 16.91 2.14
CA GLY A 315 -6.42 18.28 2.21
C GLY A 315 -7.34 19.26 2.93
N PRO A 316 -8.59 19.46 2.44
CA PRO A 316 -9.57 20.36 3.07
C PRO A 316 -9.97 19.94 4.50
N LYS A 317 -9.86 18.65 4.83
CA LYS A 317 -10.17 18.12 6.17
C LYS A 317 -9.02 18.31 7.15
N GLY A 318 -7.77 18.34 6.66
CA GLY A 318 -6.54 18.38 7.44
C GLY A 318 -6.11 16.99 7.93
N VAL A 319 -6.45 15.94 7.17
CA VAL A 319 -6.15 14.54 7.49
C VAL A 319 -4.83 14.15 6.84
N CYS A 320 -3.98 13.43 7.56
CA CYS A 320 -2.69 12.95 7.05
C CYS A 320 -2.62 11.42 7.08
N GLY A 321 -2.18 10.83 5.97
CA GLY A 321 -1.96 9.39 5.84
C GLY A 321 -2.40 8.84 4.47
N HIS A 322 -2.20 7.55 4.28
CA HIS A 322 -2.47 6.82 3.02
C HIS A 322 -3.94 6.37 2.85
N THR A 323 -4.71 6.37 3.93
CA THR A 323 -6.13 5.98 3.92
C THR A 323 -7.02 7.20 3.70
N GLY A 324 -7.93 7.14 2.73
CA GLY A 324 -8.95 8.16 2.53
C GLY A 324 -9.97 8.17 3.67
N THR A 325 -10.68 9.28 3.88
CA THR A 325 -11.70 9.39 4.93
C THR A 325 -13.00 8.63 4.62
N ASP A 326 -13.13 8.13 3.38
CA ASP A 326 -14.09 7.11 2.95
C ASP A 326 -13.64 5.66 3.26
N GLY A 327 -12.47 5.49 3.91
CA GLY A 327 -11.84 4.20 4.16
C GLY A 327 -11.13 3.60 2.95
N SER A 328 -10.89 4.35 1.88
CA SER A 328 -10.19 3.85 0.69
C SER A 328 -8.69 3.64 0.93
N SER A 329 -8.18 2.48 0.51
CA SER A 329 -6.74 2.25 0.34
C SER A 329 -6.23 2.90 -0.95
N LEU A 330 -4.90 2.98 -1.10
CA LEU A 330 -4.25 3.32 -2.38
C LEU A 330 -4.84 2.52 -3.56
N SER A 331 -4.97 1.19 -3.41
CA SER A 331 -5.58 0.32 -4.41
C SER A 331 -7.03 0.68 -4.71
N ASP A 332 -7.86 0.95 -3.68
CA ASP A 332 -9.27 1.38 -3.89
C ASP A 332 -9.38 2.76 -4.58
N ARG A 333 -8.31 3.58 -4.61
CA ARG A 333 -8.26 4.84 -5.39
C ARG A 333 -7.82 4.58 -6.83
N ILE A 334 -6.72 3.86 -7.04
CA ILE A 334 -6.18 3.51 -8.37
C ILE A 334 -7.23 2.71 -9.20
N GLU A 335 -7.93 1.76 -8.57
CA GLU A 335 -8.90 0.87 -9.24
C GLU A 335 -10.21 1.58 -9.67
N ARG A 336 -10.42 2.83 -9.24
CA ARG A 336 -11.46 3.72 -9.79
C ARG A 336 -11.19 4.00 -11.26
N TYR A 337 -9.91 4.15 -11.64
CA TYR A 337 -9.47 4.71 -12.91
C TYR A 337 -8.75 3.74 -13.85
N GLY A 338 -8.41 2.52 -13.40
CA GLY A 338 -7.85 1.47 -14.27
C GLY A 338 -7.60 0.14 -13.56
N GLU A 339 -6.96 -0.78 -14.27
CA GLU A 339 -6.44 -2.04 -13.73
C GLU A 339 -4.91 -1.93 -13.63
N TRP A 340 -4.31 -2.26 -12.49
CA TRP A 340 -2.86 -2.23 -12.27
C TRP A 340 -2.26 -3.64 -12.19
N ASN A 341 -0.96 -3.77 -12.44
CA ASN A 341 -0.22 -5.03 -12.33
C ASN A 341 1.23 -4.79 -11.85
N GLY A 342 1.86 -5.82 -11.30
CA GLY A 342 3.17 -5.72 -10.66
C GLY A 342 3.07 -5.15 -9.24
N LYS A 343 3.64 -3.95 -9.02
CA LYS A 343 3.62 -3.24 -7.73
C LYS A 343 2.99 -1.85 -7.87
N ILE A 344 2.48 -1.34 -6.75
CA ILE A 344 2.06 0.05 -6.54
C ILE A 344 2.68 0.58 -5.24
N GLY A 345 2.73 1.90 -5.09
CA GLY A 345 3.17 2.56 -3.85
C GLY A 345 2.74 4.03 -3.83
N GLU A 346 2.68 4.65 -2.65
CA GLU A 346 2.28 6.05 -2.49
C GLU A 346 3.32 6.83 -1.67
N ASN A 347 3.62 8.06 -2.08
CA ASN A 347 4.34 9.04 -1.25
C ASN A 347 3.46 10.26 -0.99
N ILE A 348 3.50 10.82 0.23
CA ILE A 348 2.79 12.06 0.54
C ILE A 348 3.71 13.06 1.24
N SER A 349 3.82 14.26 0.67
CA SER A 349 4.55 15.41 1.20
C SER A 349 3.60 16.47 1.73
N TYR A 350 4.00 17.16 2.80
CA TYR A 350 3.22 18.24 3.41
C TYR A 350 4.12 19.46 3.67
N GLY A 351 3.56 20.66 3.47
CA GLY A 351 4.18 21.95 3.81
C GLY A 351 5.23 22.50 2.84
N GLN A 352 5.57 21.77 1.77
CA GLN A 352 6.57 22.21 0.79
C GLN A 352 5.95 23.08 -0.30
N LYS A 353 6.63 24.18 -0.65
CA LYS A 353 6.12 25.25 -1.53
C LYS A 353 6.64 25.19 -2.97
N ASN A 354 7.46 24.19 -3.29
CA ASN A 354 7.98 23.93 -4.63
C ASN A 354 8.31 22.44 -4.76
N GLY A 355 8.26 21.91 -5.99
CA GLY A 355 8.45 20.48 -6.22
C GLY A 355 9.87 19.96 -5.92
N GLN A 356 10.90 20.83 -5.96
CA GLN A 356 12.25 20.40 -5.59
C GLN A 356 12.33 20.07 -4.09
N ASP A 357 11.73 20.90 -3.22
CA ASP A 357 11.72 20.68 -1.77
C ASP A 357 10.76 19.54 -1.36
N VAL A 358 9.68 19.30 -2.12
CA VAL A 358 8.86 18.07 -1.98
C VAL A 358 9.74 16.83 -2.11
N ILE A 359 10.51 16.71 -3.20
CA ILE A 359 11.37 15.54 -3.42
C ILE A 359 12.53 15.49 -2.40
N ILE A 360 13.12 16.62 -2.02
CA ILE A 360 14.14 16.63 -0.96
C ILE A 360 13.57 16.17 0.39
N GLN A 361 12.34 16.54 0.76
CA GLN A 361 11.67 16.05 1.98
C GLN A 361 11.49 14.52 1.92
N LEU A 362 10.92 14.00 0.83
CA LEU A 362 10.66 12.57 0.62
C LEU A 362 11.95 11.74 0.51
N LEU A 363 13.06 12.32 0.03
CA LEU A 363 14.36 11.65 -0.01
C LEU A 363 15.07 11.67 1.34
N ILE A 364 14.98 12.76 2.12
CA ILE A 364 15.55 12.79 3.48
C ILE A 364 14.81 11.77 4.34
N ASP A 365 13.48 11.84 4.39
CA ASP A 365 12.65 10.88 5.13
C ASP A 365 12.91 10.89 6.66
N ASP A 366 13.08 12.10 7.23
CA ASP A 366 13.36 12.36 8.66
C ASP A 366 12.19 11.88 9.55
N GLY A 367 12.51 11.02 10.52
CA GLY A 367 11.53 10.34 11.38
C GLY A 367 11.03 9.00 10.84
N VAL A 368 11.18 8.73 9.53
CA VAL A 368 10.69 7.51 8.88
C VAL A 368 11.80 6.47 8.79
N SER A 369 11.92 5.65 9.84
CA SER A 369 13.01 4.65 9.96
C SER A 369 13.06 3.60 8.83
N THR A 370 11.94 3.35 8.14
CA THR A 370 11.85 2.45 6.97
C THR A 370 12.47 3.05 5.71
N ARG A 371 12.66 4.38 5.66
CA ARG A 371 12.96 5.17 4.45
C ARG A 371 12.00 4.87 3.29
N GLY A 372 10.72 4.63 3.60
CA GLY A 372 9.69 4.21 2.64
C GLY A 372 9.53 5.16 1.44
N HIS A 373 9.53 6.47 1.69
CA HIS A 373 9.37 7.45 0.62
C HIS A 373 10.60 7.47 -0.30
N ARG A 374 11.81 7.39 0.28
CA ARG A 374 13.07 7.28 -0.46
C ARG A 374 13.16 5.98 -1.27
N LYS A 375 12.74 4.84 -0.70
CA LYS A 375 12.62 3.54 -1.38
C LYS A 375 11.72 3.65 -2.61
N ASN A 376 10.54 4.24 -2.48
CA ASN A 376 9.60 4.43 -3.59
C ASN A 376 10.20 5.29 -4.72
N CYS A 377 10.83 6.43 -4.38
CA CYS A 377 11.50 7.30 -5.36
C CYS A 377 12.59 6.54 -6.17
N PHE A 378 13.31 5.60 -5.56
CA PHE A 378 14.35 4.78 -6.18
C PHE A 378 13.95 3.32 -6.45
N SER A 379 12.65 3.03 -6.51
CA SER A 379 12.19 1.68 -6.88
C SER A 379 12.48 1.39 -8.36
N PRO A 380 13.12 0.26 -8.70
CA PRO A 380 13.29 -0.19 -10.08
C PRO A 380 12.00 -0.84 -10.64
N ASP A 381 11.05 -1.20 -9.76
CA ASP A 381 9.80 -1.88 -10.12
C ASP A 381 8.69 -0.90 -10.54
N PHE A 382 8.93 0.41 -10.40
CA PHE A 382 8.02 1.47 -10.83
C PHE A 382 8.48 2.10 -12.14
N PHE A 383 7.54 2.19 -13.09
CA PHE A 383 7.72 2.79 -14.41
C PHE A 383 6.73 3.95 -14.66
N LEU A 384 5.66 4.02 -13.88
CA LEU A 384 4.56 4.98 -14.00
C LEU A 384 4.40 5.76 -12.71
N VAL A 385 3.97 7.03 -12.81
CA VAL A 385 3.61 7.86 -11.66
C VAL A 385 2.46 8.82 -12.01
N GLY A 386 1.50 8.95 -11.10
CA GLY A 386 0.56 10.06 -11.03
C GLY A 386 0.92 10.99 -9.87
N ILE A 387 0.65 12.28 -9.99
CA ILE A 387 1.01 13.25 -8.95
C ILE A 387 -0.11 14.31 -8.85
N ALA A 388 -0.49 14.70 -7.64
CA ALA A 388 -1.39 15.83 -7.42
C ALA A 388 -0.96 16.65 -6.21
N ALA A 389 -1.15 17.97 -6.26
CA ALA A 389 -0.93 18.87 -5.14
C ALA A 389 -2.18 19.72 -4.87
N GLY A 390 -2.35 20.20 -3.63
CA GLY A 390 -3.47 21.03 -3.23
C GLY A 390 -3.36 21.55 -1.81
N ASP A 391 -4.34 22.35 -1.39
CA ASP A 391 -4.36 23.00 -0.08
C ASP A 391 -4.57 21.98 1.06
N HIS A 392 -3.68 21.97 2.05
CA HIS A 392 -3.84 21.18 3.28
C HIS A 392 -4.14 22.07 4.48
N LYS A 393 -5.31 21.92 5.09
CA LYS A 393 -5.86 22.79 6.14
C LYS A 393 -4.90 23.08 7.32
N GLN A 394 -4.04 22.12 7.69
CA GLN A 394 -3.04 22.30 8.76
C GLN A 394 -1.63 22.65 8.25
N TYR A 395 -1.28 22.25 7.03
CA TYR A 395 0.12 22.31 6.52
C TYR A 395 0.28 23.25 5.33
N GLN A 396 -0.75 24.03 4.98
CA GLN A 396 -0.85 24.89 3.79
C GLN A 396 -0.92 24.08 2.48
N THR A 397 -0.03 23.10 2.27
CA THR A 397 0.05 22.32 1.03
C THR A 397 0.25 20.84 1.32
N GLN A 398 -0.34 19.99 0.48
CA GLN A 398 -0.16 18.55 0.36
C GLN A 398 0.26 18.21 -1.08
N CYS A 399 1.10 17.19 -1.27
CA CYS A 399 1.46 16.65 -2.57
C CYS A 399 1.53 15.12 -2.49
N VAL A 400 0.71 14.43 -3.28
CA VAL A 400 0.55 12.96 -3.33
C VAL A 400 1.17 12.43 -4.62
N PHE A 401 1.84 11.28 -4.55
CA PHE A 401 2.43 10.56 -5.68
C PHE A 401 1.99 9.10 -5.64
N ASP A 402 1.25 8.65 -6.65
CA ASP A 402 0.87 7.23 -6.82
C ASP A 402 1.77 6.60 -7.88
N PHE A 403 2.57 5.62 -7.49
CA PHE A 403 3.48 4.89 -8.36
C PHE A 403 2.88 3.55 -8.81
N ALA A 404 3.21 3.12 -10.02
CA ALA A 404 2.91 1.77 -10.50
C ALA A 404 4.02 1.18 -11.38
N GLY A 405 4.09 -0.16 -11.40
CA GLY A 405 4.80 -0.90 -12.44
C GLY A 405 4.05 -0.88 -13.76
N GLU A 406 2.84 -1.44 -13.78
CA GLU A 406 1.95 -1.45 -14.95
C GLU A 406 0.56 -0.90 -14.58
N PHE A 407 -0.05 -0.13 -15.48
CA PHE A 407 -1.41 0.39 -15.34
C PHE A 407 -2.13 0.44 -16.70
N THR A 408 -3.41 0.05 -16.71
CA THR A 408 -4.29 0.03 -17.89
C THR A 408 -5.52 0.90 -17.63
N PRO A 409 -5.61 2.11 -18.24
CA PRO A 409 -6.72 3.02 -18.02
C PRO A 409 -8.10 2.43 -18.37
N LYS A 410 -9.08 2.69 -17.51
CA LYS A 410 -10.46 2.23 -17.64
C LYS A 410 -11.11 2.85 -18.87
N GLY A 411 -11.62 2.01 -19.77
CA GLY A 411 -12.15 2.44 -21.08
C GLY A 411 -11.15 2.34 -22.25
N ALA A 412 -9.89 1.94 -22.02
CA ALA A 412 -8.92 1.72 -23.12
C ALA A 412 -9.28 0.56 -24.08
N GLN A 413 -10.26 -0.28 -23.74
CA GLN A 413 -10.78 -1.38 -24.57
C GLN A 413 -11.60 -0.86 -25.77
N GLY A 414 -10.93 -0.17 -26.70
CA GLY A 414 -11.54 0.38 -27.92
C GLY A 414 -10.57 0.92 -28.98
N GLN A 415 -9.31 1.23 -28.63
CA GLN A 415 -8.34 1.76 -29.58
C GLN A 415 -7.12 0.85 -29.71
N LYS A 416 -6.91 0.25 -30.88
CA LYS A 416 -5.63 -0.37 -31.24
C LYS A 416 -4.56 0.74 -31.32
N PRO A 417 -3.36 0.56 -30.73
CA PRO A 417 -2.28 1.52 -30.89
C PRO A 417 -1.96 1.73 -32.38
N LYS A 418 -2.03 3.00 -32.85
CA LYS A 418 -1.39 3.36 -34.11
C LYS A 418 0.11 3.33 -33.89
N ALA A 419 0.84 2.55 -34.69
CA ALA A 419 2.29 2.47 -34.59
C ALA A 419 2.92 3.84 -34.88
N GLN A 420 3.41 4.53 -33.85
CA GLN A 420 4.38 5.60 -34.03
C GLN A 420 5.70 4.95 -34.45
N GLN A 421 6.30 5.47 -35.53
CA GLN A 421 7.46 4.85 -36.15
C GLN A 421 8.69 4.98 -35.24
N GLN A 422 9.26 3.85 -34.83
CA GLN A 422 10.62 3.81 -34.32
C GLN A 422 11.58 4.23 -35.44
N SER A 423 12.36 5.29 -35.22
CA SER A 423 13.66 5.45 -35.88
C SER A 423 14.57 4.31 -35.40
N GLN A 424 14.83 3.34 -36.27
CA GLN A 424 15.53 2.09 -35.93
C GLN A 424 17.01 2.32 -35.55
N PRO A 425 17.59 1.48 -34.66
CA PRO A 425 18.94 1.63 -34.14
C PRO A 425 20.02 1.00 -35.03
N TYR A 426 21.29 1.26 -34.69
CA TYR A 426 22.45 0.58 -35.27
C TYR A 426 22.41 -0.94 -35.00
N SER A 427 22.81 -1.73 -36.01
CA SER A 427 22.61 -3.18 -36.05
C SER A 427 23.81 -3.97 -35.50
N MET A 428 23.62 -4.75 -34.42
CA MET A 428 24.55 -5.79 -33.99
C MET A 428 24.57 -7.01 -34.95
N LYS A 429 25.14 -6.85 -36.14
CA LYS A 429 25.42 -7.98 -37.07
C LYS A 429 26.91 -8.25 -37.30
N ASP A 430 27.79 -7.33 -36.94
CA ASP A 430 29.22 -7.40 -37.28
C ASP A 430 30.11 -8.08 -36.23
N GLN A 431 29.55 -8.57 -35.11
CA GLN A 431 30.34 -9.11 -33.98
C GLN A 431 30.13 -10.59 -33.61
N MET A 432 29.27 -11.35 -34.31
CA MET A 432 29.15 -12.80 -34.10
C MET A 432 29.29 -13.60 -35.41
N LYS A 433 30.55 -13.90 -35.77
CA LYS A 433 30.90 -14.74 -36.92
C LYS A 433 32.03 -15.74 -36.64
N ASN A 434 32.09 -16.29 -35.42
CA ASN A 434 33.01 -17.36 -35.07
C ASN A 434 32.42 -18.28 -33.99
N MET A 435 31.78 -19.39 -34.42
CA MET A 435 31.95 -20.76 -33.89
C MET A 435 30.94 -21.72 -34.57
N MET A 436 31.49 -22.57 -35.45
CA MET A 436 30.90 -23.80 -36.01
C MET A 436 31.28 -24.99 -35.09
N LEU A 437 30.78 -26.24 -35.17
CA LEU A 437 29.84 -26.96 -36.06
C LEU A 437 29.38 -28.28 -35.37
N GLY A 438 28.34 -28.95 -35.90
CA GLY A 438 28.05 -30.39 -35.66
C GLY A 438 26.95 -30.67 -34.62
N ALA A 439 26.15 -31.74 -34.71
CA ALA A 439 26.05 -32.82 -35.71
C ALA A 439 24.57 -33.22 -36.02
N LYS A 440 24.32 -34.28 -36.81
CA LYS A 440 23.00 -34.62 -37.43
C LYS A 440 22.41 -35.98 -36.98
N GLY A 441 21.09 -36.13 -37.14
CA GLY A 441 20.35 -37.41 -37.22
C GLY A 441 19.61 -37.81 -35.93
N GLY A 442 18.45 -38.48 -35.95
CA GLY A 442 17.60 -38.95 -37.06
C GLY A 442 16.23 -39.45 -36.52
N ASN A 443 15.31 -39.86 -37.41
CA ASN A 443 13.93 -40.32 -37.07
C ASN A 443 13.93 -41.79 -36.54
N ASP A 444 12.84 -42.47 -36.10
CA ASP A 444 11.41 -42.47 -36.54
C ASP A 444 10.40 -43.08 -35.50
N ALA A 445 9.10 -42.95 -35.83
CA ALA A 445 7.96 -43.83 -35.46
C ALA A 445 7.22 -43.78 -34.07
N GLN A 446 6.05 -43.11 -34.09
CA GLN A 446 4.71 -43.57 -33.63
C GLN A 446 4.43 -44.16 -32.22
N ALA A 447 3.66 -43.42 -31.39
CA ALA A 447 2.31 -43.80 -30.88
C ALA A 447 1.74 -42.70 -29.94
N PRO A 448 0.41 -42.49 -29.82
CA PRO A 448 -0.14 -41.36 -29.07
C PRO A 448 -0.36 -41.64 -27.57
N GLN A 449 0.31 -40.85 -26.71
CA GLN A 449 0.00 -40.74 -25.27
C GLN A 449 0.05 -39.26 -24.84
N ASN A 450 -1.11 -38.59 -24.78
CA ASN A 450 -1.19 -37.18 -24.36
C ASN A 450 -1.18 -37.05 -22.83
N GLN A 451 -0.01 -37.26 -22.23
CA GLN A 451 0.40 -36.59 -20.99
C GLN A 451 1.76 -35.96 -21.25
N GLU A 452 1.78 -34.65 -21.54
CA GLU A 452 3.04 -33.93 -21.72
C GLU A 452 3.73 -33.74 -20.36
N GLU A 453 4.84 -34.45 -20.16
CA GLU A 453 5.82 -34.06 -19.13
C GLU A 453 6.41 -32.70 -19.50
N GLU A 454 5.88 -31.65 -18.87
CA GLU A 454 6.32 -30.26 -19.07
C GLU A 454 7.79 -30.11 -18.69
N LYS A 455 8.65 -29.97 -19.71
CA LYS A 455 10.10 -29.85 -19.54
C LYS A 455 10.44 -28.59 -18.73
N LEU A 456 10.78 -28.80 -17.46
CA LEU A 456 11.22 -27.76 -16.54
C LEU A 456 12.39 -26.95 -17.13
N PRO A 457 12.42 -25.62 -16.94
CA PRO A 457 13.56 -24.80 -17.35
C PRO A 457 14.89 -25.31 -16.73
N PRO A 458 16.00 -25.30 -17.48
CA PRO A 458 17.31 -25.66 -16.93
C PRO A 458 17.63 -24.85 -15.68
N GLY A 459 18.02 -25.53 -14.60
CA GLY A 459 18.31 -24.90 -13.31
C GLY A 459 17.10 -24.63 -12.41
N CYS A 460 15.88 -25.05 -12.78
CA CYS A 460 14.72 -24.98 -11.89
C CYS A 460 14.90 -25.80 -10.60
N VAL A 461 14.46 -25.25 -9.46
CA VAL A 461 14.45 -25.91 -8.14
C VAL A 461 13.05 -26.12 -7.56
N SER A 462 12.07 -25.31 -7.98
CA SER A 462 10.66 -25.48 -7.60
C SER A 462 9.75 -24.79 -8.61
N VAL A 463 8.51 -25.28 -8.71
CA VAL A 463 7.44 -24.69 -9.51
C VAL A 463 6.22 -24.48 -8.63
N SER A 464 5.69 -23.26 -8.59
CA SER A 464 4.35 -22.98 -8.08
C SER A 464 3.39 -22.78 -9.25
N THR A 465 2.19 -23.38 -9.16
CA THR A 465 1.12 -23.20 -10.16
C THR A 465 -0.09 -22.56 -9.49
N SER A 466 -0.57 -21.44 -10.02
CA SER A 466 -1.84 -20.82 -9.63
C SER A 466 -2.81 -20.81 -10.80
N THR A 467 -4.09 -21.10 -10.53
CA THR A 467 -5.14 -21.15 -11.56
C THR A 467 -6.28 -20.22 -11.19
N ALA A 468 -6.52 -19.22 -12.02
CA ALA A 468 -7.66 -18.29 -11.89
C ALA A 468 -8.72 -18.64 -12.95
N VAL A 469 -9.98 -18.77 -12.53
CA VAL A 469 -11.12 -19.06 -13.42
C VAL A 469 -12.11 -17.90 -13.39
N THR A 470 -12.19 -17.17 -14.49
CA THR A 470 -13.04 -16.00 -14.68
C THR A 470 -14.06 -16.29 -15.77
N ILE A 471 -15.35 -16.10 -15.48
CA ILE A 471 -16.39 -16.15 -16.51
C ILE A 471 -16.58 -14.72 -17.06
N LYS A 472 -16.39 -14.55 -18.37
CA LYS A 472 -16.55 -13.25 -19.06
C LYS A 472 -17.38 -13.45 -20.32
N ASN A 473 -18.47 -12.69 -20.44
CA ASN A 473 -19.44 -12.79 -21.55
C ASN A 473 -19.99 -14.22 -21.77
N GLY A 474 -20.17 -14.99 -20.69
CA GLY A 474 -20.62 -16.39 -20.73
C GLY A 474 -19.50 -17.43 -20.92
N GLN A 475 -18.36 -17.04 -21.48
CA GLN A 475 -17.21 -17.94 -21.69
C GLN A 475 -16.37 -18.10 -20.42
N LYS A 476 -15.86 -19.31 -20.19
CA LYS A 476 -14.99 -19.66 -19.05
C LYS A 476 -13.53 -19.48 -19.46
N ILE A 477 -12.90 -18.42 -18.96
CA ILE A 477 -11.48 -18.13 -19.16
C ILE A 477 -10.70 -18.66 -17.96
N THR A 478 -9.80 -19.61 -18.20
CA THR A 478 -8.93 -20.22 -17.19
C THR A 478 -7.49 -19.79 -17.43
N LYS A 479 -6.95 -18.94 -16.54
CA LYS A 479 -5.55 -18.47 -16.57
C LYS A 479 -4.72 -19.32 -15.62
N ILE A 480 -3.79 -20.09 -16.16
CA ILE A 480 -2.83 -20.90 -15.41
C ILE A 480 -1.48 -20.18 -15.44
N THR A 481 -1.02 -19.75 -14.27
CA THR A 481 0.30 -19.12 -14.09
C THR A 481 1.23 -20.12 -13.42
N LYS A 482 2.41 -20.36 -14.01
CA LYS A 482 3.46 -21.21 -13.45
C LYS A 482 4.73 -20.41 -13.21
N THR A 483 5.17 -20.32 -11.96
CA THR A 483 6.40 -19.63 -11.59
C THR A 483 7.48 -20.64 -11.23
N TYR A 484 8.55 -20.63 -12.01
CA TYR A 484 9.72 -21.50 -11.90
C TYR A 484 10.82 -20.74 -11.16
N LYS A 485 11.16 -21.17 -9.95
CA LYS A 485 12.31 -20.63 -9.20
C LYS A 485 13.58 -21.36 -9.65
N LEU A 486 14.66 -20.61 -9.91
CA LEU A 486 15.92 -21.14 -10.42
C LEU A 486 17.01 -21.20 -9.31
N LYS A 487 18.08 -21.97 -9.54
CA LYS A 487 19.21 -22.16 -8.61
C LYS A 487 19.98 -20.88 -8.26
N ASP A 488 19.91 -19.85 -9.11
CA ASP A 488 20.51 -18.53 -8.89
C ASP A 488 19.61 -17.59 -8.04
N GLY A 489 18.44 -18.06 -7.61
CA GLY A 489 17.45 -17.28 -6.86
C GLY A 489 16.47 -16.49 -7.75
N SER A 490 16.73 -16.37 -9.05
CA SER A 490 15.81 -15.74 -10.00
C SER A 490 14.52 -16.57 -10.18
N SER A 491 13.47 -15.94 -10.70
CA SER A 491 12.21 -16.59 -11.00
C SER A 491 11.75 -16.25 -12.41
N LYS A 492 11.26 -17.27 -13.14
CA LYS A 492 10.69 -17.14 -14.47
C LYS A 492 9.22 -17.55 -14.43
N THR A 493 8.33 -16.75 -15.00
CA THR A 493 6.90 -17.06 -15.03
C THR A 493 6.44 -17.42 -16.45
N SER A 494 5.60 -18.44 -16.56
CA SER A 494 4.82 -18.77 -17.75
C SER A 494 3.34 -18.54 -17.46
N VAL A 495 2.58 -18.06 -18.45
CA VAL A 495 1.15 -17.82 -18.35
C VAL A 495 0.45 -18.47 -19.53
N GLN A 496 -0.44 -19.41 -19.26
CA GLN A 496 -1.32 -20.04 -20.24
C GLN A 496 -2.75 -19.56 -19.99
N THR A 497 -3.45 -19.15 -21.05
CA THR A 497 -4.87 -18.79 -20.99
C THR A 497 -5.66 -19.76 -21.85
N LEU A 498 -6.58 -20.49 -21.24
CA LEU A 498 -7.53 -21.37 -21.90
C LEU A 498 -8.89 -20.68 -21.92
N THR A 499 -9.60 -20.71 -23.05
CA THR A 499 -10.97 -20.20 -23.17
C THR A 499 -11.88 -21.35 -23.59
N GLU A 500 -12.77 -21.75 -22.70
CA GLU A 500 -13.87 -22.67 -22.98
C GLU A 500 -15.13 -21.84 -23.24
N GLY A 501 -15.88 -22.19 -24.28
CA GLY A 501 -17.06 -21.44 -24.76
C GLY A 501 -18.30 -22.29 -24.85
#